data_AF-A0A847VX69-F1
#
_entry.id   AF-A0A847VX69-F1
#
_cell.length_a   1.000
_cell.length_b   1.000
_cell.length_c   1.000
_cell.angle_alpha   90.00
_cell.angle_beta   90.00
_cell.angle_gamma   90.00
#
_symmetry.space_group_name_H-M   'P 1'
#
loop_
_entity.id
_entity.type
_entity.pdbx_description
1 polymer ?
#
loop_
_entity_poly.entity_id
_entity_poly.type
_entity_poly.pdbx_seq_one_letter_code
_entity_poly.pdbx_strand_id
1 'polypeptide(L)'
;MKMKIEIVSYRYALADKDRLNLTKDIINTSISDLLLFSGHTIGDVKDIEVLKTLIENTRIEVILELKDIKSDMIKNCLYHVTKGKLKSLNTNQIFTESSEIESNYELAARLLHEFETNRIIKIKGISILIVQCGEINILKNIQNENNRVEFRLPDERSLNDRFINLMKKTNIILNPIHTPMGNQGKLQKRREYFSKNKRYYFSASNTKECSNNLELKSLQYAYFNGKMLTEIDKHISDDSIRRIYEIQ
;
A
#
# COMPACT_ATOMS: atom_id res chain seq x y z
N MET A 1 4.13 12.05 17.64
CA MET A 1 2.94 12.89 17.35
C MET A 1 1.85 11.92 17.01
N LYS A 2 0.71 11.92 17.71
CA LYS A 2 -0.32 10.92 17.43
C LYS A 2 -0.88 11.09 16.02
N MET A 3 -1.02 9.99 15.30
CA MET A 3 -1.60 9.95 13.95
C MET A 3 -2.61 8.80 13.87
N LYS A 4 -3.79 9.06 13.32
CA LYS A 4 -4.79 8.04 12.99
C LYS A 4 -4.63 7.57 11.55
N ILE A 5 -4.46 6.27 11.37
CA ILE A 5 -4.33 5.63 10.06
C ILE A 5 -5.50 4.71 9.86
N GLU A 6 -6.17 4.85 8.73
CA GLU A 6 -7.29 4.05 8.35
C GLU A 6 -6.97 3.27 7.08
N ILE A 7 -7.23 1.97 7.11
CA ILE A 7 -7.01 1.08 5.97
C ILE A 7 -8.35 0.54 5.47
N VAL A 8 -8.51 0.51 4.15
CA VAL A 8 -9.80 0.24 3.50
C VAL A 8 -9.65 -0.86 2.48
N SER A 9 -10.56 -1.83 2.54
CA SER A 9 -10.67 -2.94 1.61
C SER A 9 -12.08 -3.02 1.05
N TYR A 10 -12.20 -3.37 -0.22
CA TYR A 10 -13.50 -3.58 -0.87
C TYR A 10 -13.78 -5.04 -1.20
N ARG A 11 -15.04 -5.34 -1.42
CA ARG A 11 -15.44 -6.54 -2.16
C ARG A 11 -14.92 -6.46 -3.60
N TYR A 12 -14.38 -7.55 -4.13
CA TYR A 12 -13.79 -7.58 -5.47
C TYR A 12 -14.79 -7.19 -6.55
N ALA A 13 -15.98 -7.79 -6.52
CA ALA A 13 -17.02 -7.65 -7.54
C ALA A 13 -17.83 -6.33 -7.46
N LEU A 14 -17.37 -5.34 -6.70
CA LEU A 14 -18.03 -4.04 -6.61
C LEU A 14 -17.92 -3.30 -7.96
N ALA A 15 -19.07 -2.87 -8.51
CA ALA A 15 -19.12 -2.12 -9.75
C ALA A 15 -18.37 -0.79 -9.63
N ASP A 16 -17.76 -0.31 -10.73
CA ASP A 16 -16.89 0.88 -10.70
C ASP A 16 -17.62 2.13 -10.18
N LYS A 17 -18.88 2.32 -10.56
CA LYS A 17 -19.72 3.44 -10.06
C LYS A 17 -19.92 3.38 -8.55
N ASP A 18 -20.21 2.21 -8.01
CA ASP A 18 -20.44 2.04 -6.56
C ASP A 18 -19.13 2.17 -5.79
N ARG A 19 -18.03 1.64 -6.36
CA ARG A 19 -16.68 1.80 -5.83
C ARG A 19 -16.25 3.27 -5.80
N LEU A 20 -16.53 4.05 -6.84
CA LEU A 20 -16.27 5.49 -6.88
C LEU A 20 -17.06 6.24 -5.80
N ASN A 21 -18.37 6.02 -5.71
CA ASN A 21 -19.22 6.66 -4.72
C ASN A 21 -18.75 6.35 -3.30
N LEU A 22 -18.47 5.07 -3.02
CA LEU A 22 -17.99 4.62 -1.72
C LEU A 22 -16.61 5.20 -1.39
N THR A 23 -15.69 5.24 -2.36
CA THR A 23 -14.37 5.87 -2.20
C THR A 23 -14.52 7.35 -1.84
N LYS A 24 -15.37 8.09 -2.56
CA LYS A 24 -15.67 9.49 -2.27
C LYS A 24 -16.21 9.67 -0.86
N ASP A 25 -17.24 8.90 -0.49
CA ASP A 25 -17.88 9.00 0.82
C ASP A 25 -16.90 8.70 1.96
N ILE A 26 -16.05 7.68 1.81
CA ILE A 26 -15.02 7.34 2.81
C ILE A 26 -13.99 8.47 2.94
N ILE A 27 -13.49 9.03 1.84
CA ILE A 27 -12.55 10.16 1.89
C ILE A 27 -13.17 11.37 2.59
N ASN A 28 -14.41 11.73 2.22
CA ASN A 28 -15.04 12.95 2.71
C ASN A 28 -15.50 12.85 4.16
N THR A 29 -15.82 11.64 4.65
CA THR A 29 -16.31 11.43 6.02
C THR A 29 -15.24 10.99 7.01
N SER A 30 -14.06 10.54 6.54
CA SER A 30 -13.01 10.06 7.43
C SER A 30 -12.42 11.20 8.27
N ILE A 31 -12.26 10.89 9.57
CA ILE A 31 -11.60 11.74 10.56
C ILE A 31 -10.14 11.33 10.80
N SER A 32 -9.64 10.36 10.04
CA SER A 32 -8.26 9.89 10.13
C SER A 32 -7.29 10.90 9.52
N ASP A 33 -6.02 10.82 9.88
CA ASP A 33 -5.00 11.68 9.28
C ASP A 33 -4.53 11.12 7.93
N LEU A 34 -4.55 9.79 7.78
CA LEU A 34 -4.11 9.08 6.60
C LEU A 34 -5.04 7.91 6.28
N LEU A 35 -5.52 7.84 5.05
CA LEU A 35 -6.23 6.71 4.46
C LEU A 35 -5.31 5.93 3.52
N LEU A 36 -5.28 4.62 3.65
CA LEU A 36 -4.75 3.69 2.65
C LEU A 36 -5.89 2.85 2.09
N PHE A 37 -6.22 3.04 0.83
CA PHE A 37 -7.08 2.10 0.12
C PHE A 37 -6.29 0.89 -0.37
N SER A 38 -6.98 -0.24 -0.53
CA SER A 38 -6.45 -1.38 -1.26
C SER A 38 -6.11 -1.00 -2.71
N GLY A 39 -5.22 -1.78 -3.33
CA GLY A 39 -4.94 -1.65 -4.75
C GLY A 39 -6.21 -1.81 -5.59
N HIS A 40 -6.19 -1.33 -6.83
CA HIS A 40 -7.38 -1.19 -7.69
C HIS A 40 -8.53 -0.48 -6.95
N THR A 41 -8.20 0.64 -6.29
CA THR A 41 -9.20 1.49 -5.63
C THR A 41 -10.18 2.06 -6.63
N ILE A 42 -9.69 2.49 -7.80
CA ILE A 42 -10.47 3.01 -8.92
C ILE A 42 -10.10 2.22 -10.17
N GLY A 43 -11.11 1.88 -10.99
CA GLY A 43 -10.94 1.07 -12.19
C GLY A 43 -10.40 1.84 -13.38
N ASP A 44 -11.05 2.96 -13.74
CA ASP A 44 -10.82 3.72 -14.97
C ASP A 44 -10.40 5.17 -14.68
N VAL A 45 -9.52 5.72 -15.51
CA VAL A 45 -9.05 7.11 -15.42
C VAL A 45 -10.19 8.14 -15.45
N LYS A 46 -11.31 7.85 -16.11
CA LYS A 46 -12.50 8.73 -16.10
C LYS A 46 -13.04 8.93 -14.69
N ASP A 47 -13.03 7.87 -13.87
CA ASP A 47 -13.50 7.95 -12.48
C ASP A 47 -12.53 8.71 -11.59
N ILE A 48 -11.23 8.75 -11.93
CA ILE A 48 -10.28 9.64 -11.27
C ILE A 48 -10.60 11.12 -11.56
N GLU A 49 -10.95 11.46 -12.81
CA GLU A 49 -11.35 12.84 -13.15
C GLU A 49 -12.64 13.24 -12.44
N VAL A 50 -13.59 12.32 -12.29
CA VAL A 50 -14.79 12.54 -11.48
C VAL A 50 -14.44 12.67 -10.00
N LEU A 51 -13.63 11.77 -9.43
CA LEU A 51 -13.26 11.81 -8.02
C LEU A 51 -12.56 13.13 -7.65
N LYS A 52 -11.74 13.69 -8.53
CA LYS A 52 -11.09 15.00 -8.33
C LYS A 52 -12.09 16.12 -7.98
N THR A 53 -13.27 16.11 -8.57
CA THR A 53 -14.28 17.17 -8.35
C THR A 53 -15.14 16.93 -7.12
N LEU A 54 -15.12 15.69 -6.59
CA LEU A 54 -15.98 15.26 -5.49
C LEU A 54 -15.29 15.24 -4.13
N ILE A 55 -13.97 15.44 -4.07
CA ILE A 55 -13.21 15.49 -2.81
C ILE A 55 -13.40 16.86 -2.16
N GLU A 56 -13.93 16.85 -0.95
CA GLU A 56 -14.19 18.04 -0.14
C GLU A 56 -13.32 18.06 1.14
N ASN A 57 -12.87 16.89 1.61
CA ASN A 57 -12.05 16.80 2.81
C ASN A 57 -10.63 17.32 2.57
N THR A 58 -10.32 18.45 3.19
CA THR A 58 -9.05 19.15 3.06
C THR A 58 -8.01 18.78 4.12
N ARG A 59 -8.40 18.02 5.15
CA ARG A 59 -7.55 17.69 6.30
C ARG A 59 -6.88 16.33 6.18
N ILE A 60 -7.45 15.45 5.36
CA ILE A 60 -6.98 14.09 5.22
C ILE A 60 -5.91 13.96 4.14
N GLU A 61 -5.04 12.98 4.33
CA GLU A 61 -4.13 12.47 3.33
C GLU A 61 -4.59 11.10 2.88
N VAL A 62 -4.54 10.80 1.58
CA VAL A 62 -5.07 9.52 1.05
C VAL A 62 -4.12 8.94 0.03
N ILE A 63 -3.78 7.66 0.16
CA ILE A 63 -3.14 6.87 -0.90
C ILE A 63 -4.17 5.93 -1.51
N LEU A 64 -4.31 6.02 -2.84
CA LEU A 64 -5.17 5.15 -3.63
C LEU A 64 -4.49 4.76 -4.94
N GLU A 65 -4.99 3.69 -5.56
CA GLU A 65 -4.45 3.17 -6.81
C GLU A 65 -5.52 3.14 -7.92
N LEU A 66 -5.15 3.65 -9.08
CA LEU A 66 -5.89 3.51 -10.33
C LEU A 66 -5.39 2.27 -11.08
N LYS A 67 -6.30 1.36 -11.41
CA LYS A 67 -5.98 0.14 -12.17
C LYS A 67 -5.53 0.45 -13.60
N ASP A 68 -6.32 1.22 -14.36
CA ASP A 68 -6.12 1.39 -15.80
C ASP A 68 -6.20 2.85 -16.24
N ILE A 69 -5.13 3.33 -16.92
CA ILE A 69 -5.09 4.64 -17.57
C ILE A 69 -5.40 4.60 -19.07
N LYS A 70 -5.88 3.46 -19.58
CA LYS A 70 -6.05 3.15 -21.02
C LYS A 70 -4.72 3.12 -21.76
N SER A 71 -3.72 2.51 -21.11
CA SER A 71 -2.41 2.27 -21.68
C SER A 71 -2.06 0.79 -21.53
N ASP A 72 -1.51 0.21 -22.59
CA ASP A 72 -0.97 -1.15 -22.53
C ASP A 72 0.33 -1.23 -21.72
N MET A 73 1.02 -0.10 -21.55
CA MET A 73 2.35 -0.03 -20.92
C MET A 73 2.32 0.36 -19.45
N ILE A 74 1.29 1.10 -19.01
CA ILE A 74 1.24 1.69 -17.67
C ILE A 74 -0.10 1.34 -17.03
N LYS A 75 -0.03 0.68 -15.87
CA LYS A 75 -1.18 0.23 -15.07
C LYS A 75 -0.83 0.35 -13.59
N ASN A 76 -1.84 0.33 -12.72
CA ASN A 76 -1.68 0.38 -11.26
C ASN A 76 -0.93 1.67 -10.83
N CYS A 77 -1.45 2.83 -11.23
CA CYS A 77 -0.88 4.14 -10.94
C CYS A 77 -1.26 4.62 -9.54
N LEU A 78 -0.31 5.18 -8.80
CA LEU A 78 -0.59 5.74 -7.48
C LEU A 78 -1.05 7.19 -7.56
N TYR A 79 -2.04 7.50 -6.72
CA TYR A 79 -2.50 8.85 -6.49
C TYR A 79 -2.47 9.18 -4.99
N HIS A 80 -2.32 10.47 -4.73
CA HIS A 80 -2.30 11.07 -3.41
C HIS A 80 -3.34 12.18 -3.32
N VAL A 81 -4.29 12.06 -2.40
CA VAL A 81 -5.13 13.20 -2.00
C VAL A 81 -4.42 13.96 -0.91
N THR A 82 -4.21 15.25 -1.12
CA THR A 82 -3.67 16.18 -0.11
C THR A 82 -4.33 17.53 -0.25
N LYS A 83 -4.77 18.12 0.87
CA LYS A 83 -5.44 19.43 0.90
C LYS A 83 -6.63 19.51 -0.06
N GLY A 84 -7.43 18.45 -0.11
CA GLY A 84 -8.61 18.34 -0.98
C GLY A 84 -8.29 18.18 -2.47
N LYS A 85 -7.04 17.92 -2.84
CA LYS A 85 -6.63 17.74 -4.25
C LYS A 85 -6.09 16.34 -4.48
N LEU A 86 -6.67 15.63 -5.43
CA LEU A 86 -6.16 14.34 -5.92
C LEU A 86 -5.08 14.58 -6.99
N LYS A 87 -3.86 14.09 -6.72
CA LYS A 87 -2.68 14.25 -7.58
C LYS A 87 -2.09 12.89 -7.92
N SER A 88 -1.64 12.73 -9.16
CA SER A 88 -0.80 11.59 -9.55
C SER A 88 0.54 11.68 -8.83
N LEU A 89 1.04 10.53 -8.33
CA LEU A 89 2.43 10.39 -7.88
C LEU A 89 3.40 10.13 -9.05
N ASN A 90 2.88 10.10 -10.29
CA ASN A 90 3.63 9.86 -11.53
C ASN A 90 4.45 8.57 -11.49
N THR A 91 3.85 7.53 -10.92
CA THR A 91 4.50 6.24 -10.69
C THR A 91 3.45 5.13 -10.76
N ASN A 92 3.91 3.93 -11.09
CA ASN A 92 3.06 2.77 -11.34
C ASN A 92 3.76 1.48 -10.91
N GLN A 93 3.01 0.43 -10.58
CA GLN A 93 3.62 -0.84 -10.16
C GLN A 93 4.65 -1.34 -11.18
N ILE A 94 5.85 -1.69 -10.72
CA ILE A 94 7.00 -2.00 -11.60
C ILE A 94 7.11 -3.50 -11.88
N PHE A 95 6.83 -4.35 -10.89
CA PHE A 95 6.78 -5.81 -11.04
C PHE A 95 5.87 -6.42 -9.97
N THR A 96 5.53 -7.70 -10.12
CA THR A 96 4.67 -8.42 -9.18
C THR A 96 5.35 -9.61 -8.55
N GLU A 97 6.10 -10.39 -9.31
CA GLU A 97 6.62 -11.69 -8.92
C GLU A 97 8.09 -11.64 -8.56
N SER A 98 8.54 -12.60 -7.74
CA SER A 98 9.96 -12.73 -7.41
C SER A 98 10.81 -13.13 -8.61
N SER A 99 10.23 -13.86 -9.57
CA SER A 99 10.87 -14.28 -10.82
C SER A 99 11.33 -13.10 -11.68
N GLU A 100 10.59 -11.98 -11.67
CA GLU A 100 10.89 -10.79 -12.46
C GLU A 100 12.13 -10.04 -11.96
N ILE A 101 12.34 -10.04 -10.63
CA ILE A 101 13.44 -9.31 -9.96
C ILE A 101 14.64 -10.19 -9.58
N GLU A 102 14.53 -11.51 -9.68
CA GLU A 102 15.65 -12.41 -9.38
C GLU A 102 16.84 -12.09 -10.30
N SER A 103 17.97 -11.74 -9.70
CA SER A 103 19.20 -11.33 -10.42
C SER A 103 19.03 -10.17 -11.42
N ASN A 104 17.95 -9.39 -11.33
CA ASN A 104 17.67 -8.27 -12.23
C ASN A 104 17.99 -6.94 -11.53
N TYR A 105 19.25 -6.54 -11.64
CA TYR A 105 19.79 -5.37 -10.95
C TYR A 105 19.18 -4.07 -11.44
N GLU A 106 18.91 -3.96 -12.73
CA GLU A 106 18.29 -2.79 -13.36
C GLU A 106 16.86 -2.58 -12.87
N LEU A 107 16.08 -3.66 -12.75
CA LEU A 107 14.71 -3.60 -12.22
C LEU A 107 14.70 -3.16 -10.75
N ALA A 108 15.61 -3.70 -9.94
CA ALA A 108 15.78 -3.27 -8.56
C ALA A 108 16.25 -1.82 -8.45
N ALA A 109 17.21 -1.40 -9.28
CA ALA A 109 17.69 -0.02 -9.33
C ALA A 109 16.56 0.96 -9.70
N ARG A 110 15.72 0.60 -10.67
CA ARG A 110 14.53 1.34 -11.06
C ARG A 110 13.53 1.44 -9.91
N LEU A 111 13.22 0.33 -9.24
CA LEU A 111 12.28 0.36 -8.10
C LEU A 111 12.80 1.21 -6.94
N LEU A 112 14.09 1.07 -6.58
CA LEU A 112 14.69 1.91 -5.55
C LEU A 112 14.67 3.39 -5.95
N HIS A 113 14.88 3.71 -7.22
CA HIS A 113 14.78 5.09 -7.70
C HIS A 113 13.36 5.63 -7.50
N GLU A 114 12.32 4.89 -7.93
CA GLU A 114 10.92 5.27 -7.72
C GLU A 114 10.56 5.43 -6.24
N PHE A 115 11.09 4.56 -5.37
CA PHE A 115 10.94 4.69 -3.92
C PHE A 115 11.56 5.96 -3.36
N GLU A 116 12.74 6.34 -3.85
CA GLU A 116 13.50 7.49 -3.37
C GLU A 116 12.93 8.83 -3.89
N THR A 117 12.27 8.83 -5.05
CA THR A 117 11.82 10.06 -5.74
C THR A 117 10.32 10.29 -5.68
N ASN A 118 9.51 9.29 -6.00
CA ASN A 118 8.08 9.45 -6.26
C ASN A 118 7.19 8.82 -5.17
N ARG A 119 7.66 7.77 -4.49
CA ARG A 119 6.87 7.00 -3.52
C ARG A 119 7.23 7.22 -2.06
N ILE A 120 8.03 8.24 -1.78
CA ILE A 120 8.28 8.73 -0.44
C ILE A 120 7.58 10.07 -0.24
N ILE A 121 6.60 10.11 0.66
CA ILE A 121 5.89 11.33 1.02
C ILE A 121 6.15 11.68 2.48
N LYS A 122 5.89 12.94 2.83
CA LYS A 122 5.98 13.43 4.21
C LYS A 122 4.64 13.97 4.67
N ILE A 123 4.08 13.37 5.72
CA ILE A 123 2.86 13.83 6.37
C ILE A 123 3.23 14.22 7.80
N LYS A 124 3.01 15.49 8.17
CA LYS A 124 3.38 16.04 9.50
C LYS A 124 4.82 15.71 9.92
N GLY A 125 5.76 15.73 8.96
CA GLY A 125 7.17 15.40 9.18
C GLY A 125 7.51 13.90 9.24
N ILE A 126 6.50 13.03 9.23
CA ILE A 126 6.67 11.56 9.21
C ILE A 126 6.90 11.10 7.77
N SER A 127 7.96 10.33 7.53
CA SER A 127 8.31 9.81 6.21
C SER A 127 7.59 8.50 5.93
N ILE A 128 6.90 8.44 4.79
CA ILE A 128 6.03 7.34 4.41
C ILE A 128 6.45 6.83 3.05
N LEU A 129 6.77 5.54 2.96
CA LEU A 129 7.10 4.84 1.73
C LEU A 129 5.90 4.03 1.24
N ILE A 130 5.63 4.06 -0.06
CA ILE A 130 4.56 3.27 -0.69
C ILE A 130 5.19 2.16 -1.53
N VAL A 131 4.90 0.91 -1.19
CA VAL A 131 5.34 -0.31 -1.90
C VAL A 131 4.10 -0.97 -2.49
N GLN A 132 3.98 -1.14 -3.80
CA GLN A 132 2.73 -1.60 -4.42
C GLN A 132 2.67 -3.12 -4.55
N CYS A 133 1.65 -3.73 -3.96
CA CYS A 133 1.25 -5.11 -4.13
C CYS A 133 2.42 -6.11 -4.06
N GLY A 134 2.83 -6.65 -5.22
CA GLY A 134 3.87 -7.66 -5.37
C GLY A 134 5.30 -7.13 -5.24
N GLU A 135 5.52 -5.81 -5.25
CA GLU A 135 6.86 -5.21 -5.11
C GLU A 135 7.51 -5.50 -3.76
N ILE A 136 6.74 -5.98 -2.77
CA ILE A 136 7.29 -6.60 -1.55
C ILE A 136 8.23 -7.78 -1.85
N ASN A 137 8.19 -8.35 -3.05
CA ASN A 137 9.16 -9.32 -3.54
C ASN A 137 10.56 -8.73 -3.77
N ILE A 138 10.79 -7.41 -3.62
CA ILE A 138 12.15 -6.86 -3.44
C ILE A 138 12.87 -7.44 -2.21
N LEU A 139 12.11 -8.06 -1.32
CA LEU A 139 12.62 -8.90 -0.25
C LEU A 139 12.56 -10.38 -0.65
N LYS A 140 13.55 -11.15 -0.19
CA LYS A 140 13.55 -12.63 -0.29
C LYS A 140 13.45 -13.26 1.10
N ASN A 141 12.91 -14.49 1.14
CA ASN A 141 12.89 -15.33 2.33
C ASN A 141 13.94 -16.43 2.16
N ILE A 142 14.83 -16.57 3.13
CA ILE A 142 15.81 -17.65 3.20
C ILE A 142 15.17 -18.78 4.01
N GLN A 143 14.68 -19.79 3.30
CA GLN A 143 13.75 -20.78 3.86
C GLN A 143 14.41 -21.69 4.89
N ASN A 144 15.64 -22.12 4.62
CA ASN A 144 16.47 -22.92 5.54
C ASN A 144 16.89 -22.15 6.81
N GLU A 145 16.65 -20.84 6.87
CA GLU A 145 16.94 -19.99 8.04
C GLU A 145 15.64 -19.46 8.66
N ASN A 146 14.66 -20.34 8.91
CA ASN A 146 13.37 -19.98 9.49
C ASN A 146 12.64 -18.86 8.72
N ASN A 147 12.77 -18.85 7.39
CA ASN A 147 12.26 -17.79 6.51
C ASN A 147 12.80 -16.39 6.85
N ARG A 148 14.07 -16.28 7.30
CA ARG A 148 14.74 -14.99 7.48
C ARG A 148 14.56 -14.12 6.24
N VAL A 149 14.30 -12.84 6.45
CA VAL A 149 14.05 -11.89 5.38
C VAL A 149 15.23 -10.96 5.21
N GLU A 150 15.62 -10.73 3.97
CA GLU A 150 16.61 -9.75 3.57
C GLU A 150 16.24 -9.11 2.23
N PHE A 151 16.94 -8.03 1.90
CA PHE A 151 16.92 -7.48 0.55
C PHE A 151 17.34 -8.54 -0.47
N ARG A 152 16.67 -8.61 -1.61
CA ARG A 152 16.86 -9.73 -2.57
C ARG A 152 18.27 -9.77 -3.16
N LEU A 153 18.90 -8.61 -3.35
CA LEU A 153 20.21 -8.44 -3.99
C LEU A 153 21.23 -7.92 -2.96
N PRO A 154 21.51 -8.66 -1.86
CA PRO A 154 22.35 -8.16 -0.78
C PRO A 154 23.82 -7.96 -1.20
N ASP A 155 24.28 -8.73 -2.20
CA ASP A 155 25.65 -8.71 -2.71
C ASP A 155 25.91 -7.51 -3.64
N GLU A 156 24.85 -6.89 -4.17
CA GLU A 156 24.93 -5.62 -4.90
C GLU A 156 25.07 -4.45 -3.94
N ARG A 157 26.30 -4.20 -3.51
CA ARG A 157 26.62 -3.23 -2.44
C ARG A 157 25.92 -1.88 -2.62
N SER A 158 25.93 -1.32 -3.82
CA SER A 158 25.29 -0.03 -4.11
C SER A 158 23.78 -0.06 -3.90
N LEU A 159 23.09 -1.10 -4.39
CA LEU A 159 21.65 -1.25 -4.24
C LEU A 159 21.26 -1.56 -2.79
N ASN A 160 22.05 -2.40 -2.12
CA ASN A 160 21.83 -2.74 -0.73
C ASN A 160 21.99 -1.51 0.19
N ASP A 161 23.03 -0.69 -0.04
CA ASP A 161 23.24 0.55 0.72
C ASP A 161 22.09 1.55 0.51
N ARG A 162 21.61 1.70 -0.73
CA ARG A 162 20.42 2.50 -1.05
C ARG A 162 19.18 2.00 -0.33
N PHE A 163 18.89 0.70 -0.39
CA PHE A 163 17.76 0.09 0.30
C PHE A 163 17.83 0.27 1.82
N ILE A 164 19.00 0.03 2.44
CA ILE A 164 19.22 0.25 3.87
C ILE A 164 18.97 1.71 4.25
N ASN A 165 19.49 2.66 3.46
CA ASN A 165 19.32 4.08 3.71
C ASN A 165 17.86 4.52 3.56
N LEU A 166 17.14 4.00 2.57
CA LEU A 166 15.69 4.20 2.40
C LEU A 166 14.93 3.70 3.63
N MET A 167 15.21 2.47 4.07
CA MET A 167 14.56 1.88 5.26
C MET A 167 14.87 2.65 6.55
N LYS A 168 16.08 3.21 6.71
CA LYS A 168 16.45 4.03 7.88
C LYS A 168 15.68 5.36 7.95
N LYS A 169 15.35 5.94 6.80
CA LYS A 169 14.65 7.23 6.70
C LYS A 169 13.13 7.09 6.75
N THR A 170 12.62 5.88 6.48
CA THR A 170 11.18 5.58 6.43
C THR A 170 10.64 5.31 7.83
N ASN A 171 9.50 5.91 8.18
CA ASN A 171 8.77 5.64 9.42
C ASN A 171 7.58 4.71 9.20
N ILE A 172 6.88 4.85 8.07
CA ILE A 172 5.68 4.08 7.73
C ILE A 172 5.86 3.50 6.33
N ILE A 173 5.48 2.24 6.16
CA ILE A 173 5.37 1.58 4.86
C ILE A 173 3.90 1.28 4.60
N LEU A 174 3.39 1.73 3.46
CA LEU A 174 2.06 1.43 2.97
C LEU A 174 2.14 0.45 1.81
N ASN A 175 1.24 -0.53 1.78
CA ASN A 175 1.14 -1.50 0.69
C ASN A 175 -0.30 -1.67 0.21
N PRO A 176 -0.74 -0.93 -0.82
CA PRO A 176 -1.99 -1.23 -1.51
C PRO A 176 -1.82 -2.53 -2.31
N ILE A 177 -2.65 -3.53 -2.01
CA ILE A 177 -2.61 -4.86 -2.63
C ILE A 177 -3.90 -5.05 -3.43
N HIS A 178 -3.85 -5.68 -4.62
CA HIS A 178 -5.06 -5.90 -5.41
C HIS A 178 -6.00 -6.93 -4.77
N THR A 179 -5.48 -8.12 -4.44
CA THR A 179 -6.19 -9.24 -3.80
C THR A 179 -5.25 -9.99 -2.86
N PRO A 180 -5.75 -10.83 -1.94
CA PRO A 180 -4.90 -11.51 -0.95
C PRO A 180 -3.90 -12.43 -1.65
N MET A 181 -2.62 -12.10 -1.50
CA MET A 181 -1.51 -12.85 -2.09
C MET A 181 -1.38 -14.26 -1.50
N GLY A 182 -0.75 -15.18 -2.25
CA GLY A 182 -0.43 -16.53 -1.75
C GLY A 182 0.64 -16.53 -0.65
N ASN A 183 0.86 -17.69 -0.03
CA ASN A 183 1.94 -17.93 0.93
C ASN A 183 2.03 -16.90 2.08
N GLN A 184 0.94 -16.79 2.85
CA GLN A 184 0.82 -15.81 3.93
C GLN A 184 1.91 -15.96 5.01
N GLY A 185 2.49 -17.15 5.20
CA GLY A 185 3.62 -17.35 6.13
C GLY A 185 4.89 -16.60 5.69
N LYS A 186 5.27 -16.69 4.41
CA LYS A 186 6.40 -15.90 3.87
C LYS A 186 6.11 -14.41 3.89
N LEU A 187 4.89 -14.02 3.52
CA LEU A 187 4.48 -12.61 3.55
C LEU A 187 4.48 -12.03 4.96
N GLN A 188 4.01 -12.78 5.96
CA GLN A 188 4.08 -12.37 7.36
C GLN A 188 5.51 -11.99 7.74
N LYS A 189 6.50 -12.82 7.41
CA LYS A 189 7.92 -12.50 7.68
C LYS A 189 8.40 -11.23 7.00
N ARG A 190 7.90 -10.90 5.81
CA ARG A 190 8.23 -9.65 5.12
C ARG A 190 7.54 -8.43 5.74
N ARG A 191 6.28 -8.57 6.17
CA ARG A 191 5.57 -7.51 6.93
C ARG A 191 6.27 -7.25 8.27
N GLU A 192 6.69 -8.32 8.95
CA GLU A 192 7.51 -8.22 10.16
C GLU A 192 8.81 -7.47 9.87
N TYR A 193 9.55 -7.83 8.80
CA TYR A 193 10.78 -7.15 8.39
C TYR A 193 10.58 -5.66 8.14
N PHE A 194 9.59 -5.29 7.32
CA PHE A 194 9.30 -3.90 6.98
C PHE A 194 8.93 -3.05 8.20
N SER A 195 8.23 -3.64 9.17
CA SER A 195 7.89 -2.96 10.43
C SER A 195 9.01 -2.95 11.48
N LYS A 196 10.17 -3.60 11.27
CA LYS A 196 11.27 -3.57 12.26
C LYS A 196 11.81 -2.15 12.50
N ASN A 197 12.58 -1.98 13.56
CA ASN A 197 13.28 -0.73 13.91
C ASN A 197 12.31 0.45 14.11
N LYS A 198 11.23 0.20 14.87
CA LYS A 198 10.19 1.19 15.18
C LYS A 198 9.46 1.75 13.94
N ARG A 199 9.37 0.97 12.86
CA ARG A 199 8.56 1.32 11.69
C ARG A 199 7.15 0.75 11.80
N TYR A 200 6.22 1.41 11.16
CA TYR A 200 4.88 0.89 10.94
C TYR A 200 4.76 0.30 9.54
N TYR A 201 3.96 -0.76 9.40
CA TYR A 201 3.60 -1.33 8.10
C TYR A 201 2.09 -1.49 8.04
N PHE A 202 1.48 -1.02 6.97
CA PHE A 202 0.06 -1.15 6.69
C PHE A 202 -0.16 -1.72 5.30
N SER A 203 -1.09 -2.67 5.16
CA SER A 203 -1.52 -3.16 3.86
C SER A 203 -3.01 -3.45 3.84
N ALA A 204 -3.64 -3.17 2.70
CA ALA A 204 -5.03 -3.51 2.45
C ALA A 204 -5.17 -4.16 1.07
N SER A 205 -6.04 -5.16 0.95
CA SER A 205 -6.41 -5.79 -0.32
C SER A 205 -7.92 -5.86 -0.48
N ASN A 206 -8.41 -5.86 -1.72
CA ASN A 206 -9.79 -6.27 -1.96
C ASN A 206 -9.97 -7.74 -1.59
N THR A 207 -11.21 -8.21 -1.54
CA THR A 207 -11.47 -9.65 -1.49
C THR A 207 -11.00 -10.35 -2.78
N LYS A 208 -11.07 -11.68 -2.82
CA LYS A 208 -10.92 -12.44 -4.07
C LYS A 208 -12.24 -12.43 -4.83
N GLU A 209 -12.18 -12.67 -6.14
CA GLU A 209 -13.35 -12.75 -7.02
C GLU A 209 -14.45 -13.70 -6.50
N CYS A 210 -14.04 -14.85 -5.94
CA CYS A 210 -14.95 -15.86 -5.39
C CYS A 210 -15.28 -15.68 -3.90
N SER A 211 -14.97 -14.52 -3.29
CA SER A 211 -15.19 -14.29 -1.86
C SER A 211 -15.79 -12.92 -1.60
N ASN A 212 -16.92 -12.92 -0.89
CA ASN A 212 -17.54 -11.70 -0.36
C ASN A 212 -17.21 -11.48 1.12
N ASN A 213 -16.41 -12.36 1.74
CA ASN A 213 -16.07 -12.24 3.15
C ASN A 213 -15.04 -11.11 3.38
N LEU A 214 -15.55 -9.97 3.85
CA LEU A 214 -14.77 -8.78 4.20
C LEU A 214 -14.05 -8.91 5.56
N GLU A 215 -14.35 -9.92 6.36
CA GLU A 215 -13.68 -10.11 7.66
C GLU A 215 -12.46 -11.02 7.59
N LEU A 216 -12.10 -11.52 6.39
CA LEU A 216 -10.87 -12.30 6.21
C LEU A 216 -9.66 -11.52 6.72
N LYS A 217 -8.92 -12.12 7.67
CA LYS A 217 -7.67 -11.55 8.21
C LYS A 217 -6.66 -11.22 7.11
N SER A 218 -6.69 -11.95 6.00
CA SER A 218 -5.76 -11.75 4.88
C SER A 218 -5.99 -10.48 4.06
N LEU A 219 -7.10 -9.75 4.28
CA LEU A 219 -7.37 -8.50 3.58
C LEU A 219 -6.53 -7.35 4.12
N GLN A 220 -6.32 -7.28 5.43
CA GLN A 220 -5.79 -6.09 6.08
C GLN A 220 -4.78 -6.48 7.14
N TYR A 221 -3.65 -5.79 7.13
CA TYR A 221 -2.57 -6.00 8.10
C TYR A 221 -2.01 -4.67 8.56
N ALA A 222 -1.78 -4.57 9.86
CA ALA A 222 -1.07 -3.47 10.50
C ALA A 222 -0.01 -4.05 11.43
N TYR A 223 1.23 -3.60 11.32
CA TYR A 223 2.35 -4.05 12.14
C TYR A 223 3.15 -2.87 12.67
N PHE A 224 3.71 -3.04 13.85
CA PHE A 224 4.72 -2.16 14.45
C PHE A 224 5.81 -2.99 15.10
N ASN A 225 7.07 -2.71 14.76
CA ASN A 225 8.24 -3.39 15.32
C ASN A 225 8.15 -4.93 15.29
N GLY A 226 7.67 -5.48 14.17
CA GLY A 226 7.53 -6.92 13.98
C GLY A 226 6.31 -7.57 14.65
N LYS A 227 5.40 -6.80 15.27
CA LYS A 227 4.19 -7.31 15.91
C LYS A 227 2.94 -6.72 15.26
N MET A 228 1.87 -7.50 15.16
CA MET A 228 0.58 -6.99 14.69
C MET A 228 0.05 -5.92 15.66
N LEU A 229 -0.55 -4.88 15.10
CA LEU A 229 -1.31 -3.89 15.85
C LEU A 229 -2.76 -4.35 16.03
N THR A 230 -3.39 -3.82 17.06
CA THR A 230 -4.84 -3.93 17.29
C THR A 230 -5.50 -2.65 16.79
N GLU A 231 -6.57 -2.80 16.02
CA GLU A 231 -7.39 -1.66 15.60
C GLU A 231 -8.08 -1.01 16.81
N ILE A 232 -8.23 0.31 16.77
CA ILE A 232 -9.01 1.06 17.77
C ILE A 232 -10.47 1.21 17.37
N ASP A 233 -10.78 1.02 16.09
CA ASP A 233 -12.14 1.05 15.55
C ASP A 233 -12.23 0.20 14.27
N LYS A 234 -13.43 -0.32 13.99
CA LYS A 234 -13.75 -1.17 12.84
C LYS A 234 -15.15 -0.82 12.31
N HIS A 235 -15.22 -0.48 11.04
CA HIS A 235 -16.49 -0.31 10.33
C HIS A 235 -16.60 -1.33 9.21
N ILE A 236 -17.74 -2.01 9.11
CA ILE A 236 -18.02 -2.98 8.06
C ILE A 236 -19.37 -2.65 7.42
N SER A 237 -19.40 -2.71 6.10
CA SER A 237 -20.61 -2.66 5.28
C SER A 237 -20.64 -3.88 4.36
N ASP A 238 -21.67 -4.00 3.52
CA ASP A 238 -21.78 -5.09 2.55
C ASP A 238 -20.65 -5.07 1.49
N ASP A 239 -20.07 -3.89 1.25
CA ASP A 239 -19.11 -3.67 0.16
C ASP A 239 -17.70 -3.28 0.62
N SER A 240 -17.52 -2.94 1.90
CA SER A 240 -16.21 -2.54 2.42
C SER A 240 -15.98 -2.88 3.88
N ILE A 241 -14.69 -2.96 4.24
CA ILE A 241 -14.22 -2.98 5.62
C ILE A 241 -13.16 -1.91 5.83
N ARG A 242 -13.29 -1.19 6.93
CA ARG A 242 -12.41 -0.10 7.36
C ARG A 242 -11.89 -0.43 8.76
N ARG A 243 -10.58 -0.33 8.96
CA ARG A 243 -9.95 -0.48 10.28
C ARG A 243 -9.09 0.74 10.58
N ILE A 244 -9.24 1.29 11.78
CA ILE A 244 -8.55 2.50 12.22
C ILE A 244 -7.51 2.13 13.29
N TYR A 245 -6.33 2.71 13.20
CA TYR A 245 -5.21 2.51 14.12
C TYR A 245 -4.71 3.87 14.60
N GLU A 246 -4.35 3.97 15.88
CA GLU A 246 -3.61 5.11 16.42
C GLU A 246 -2.12 4.75 16.54
N ILE A 247 -1.25 5.60 15.99
CA ILE A 247 0.21 5.45 16.04
C ILE A 247 0.87 6.63 16.75
N GLN A 248 2.07 6.42 17.30
CA GLN A 248 2.86 7.41 18.06
C GLN A 248 3.98 8.07 17.24
#